data_AF-A0A1N7F2J4-F1
#
_entry.id   AF-A0A1N7F2J4-F1
#
_cell.length_a   1.000
_cell.length_b   1.000
_cell.length_c   1.000
_cell.angle_alpha   90.00
_cell.angle_beta   90.00
_cell.angle_gamma   90.00
#
_symmetry.space_group_name_H-M   'P 1'
#
loop_
_entity.id
_entity.type
_entity.pdbx_description
1 polymer ?
#
loop_
_entity_poly.entity_id
_entity_poly.type
_entity_poly.pdbx_seq_one_letter_code
_entity_poly.pdbx_strand_id
1 'polypeptide(L)'
;MLANWSAIAFLLAAAGLVVFMLVVPRLLGGRSSGSQKQETFEAGVVSAGSARIRLSAKFYLVAIFFVIFDLEALFLYAYAVSVREVSWYGFVAAGIFIAILFVGLLYEMKLGAMNWAPADKRGRKPRILSRPADFDLASITAFTTIDDLHTDPTGKVPAQSSGKIFAGRKDLQAVLEKDKTDMANIDHINQTGRVTTQKFD
;
A
#
# COMPACT_ATOMS: atom_id res chain seq x y z
N MET A 1 -37.70 8.83 31.98
CA MET A 1 -37.98 7.61 31.18
C MET A 1 -38.14 7.89 29.68
N LEU A 2 -38.89 8.91 29.24
CA LEU A 2 -39.09 9.20 27.81
C LEU A 2 -37.82 9.61 27.03
N ALA A 3 -36.86 10.29 27.68
CA ALA A 3 -35.60 10.70 27.04
C ALA A 3 -34.78 9.51 26.51
N ASN A 4 -34.70 8.41 27.26
CA ASN A 4 -33.96 7.21 26.86
C ASN A 4 -34.59 6.56 25.62
N TRP A 5 -35.91 6.56 25.52
CA TRP A 5 -36.63 6.01 24.38
C TRP A 5 -36.40 6.83 23.10
N SER A 6 -36.40 8.16 23.23
CA SER A 6 -36.12 9.05 22.10
C SER A 6 -34.69 8.88 21.55
N ALA A 7 -33.70 8.65 22.43
CA ALA A 7 -32.32 8.39 22.03
C ALA A 7 -32.18 7.05 21.29
N ILE A 8 -32.84 5.99 21.75
CA ILE A 8 -32.84 4.68 21.10
C ILE A 8 -33.51 4.77 19.73
N ALA A 9 -34.66 5.44 19.64
CA ALA A 9 -35.38 5.63 18.38
C ALA A 9 -34.52 6.43 17.37
N PHE A 10 -33.81 7.46 17.82
CA PHE A 10 -32.89 8.22 16.98
C PHE A 10 -31.72 7.37 16.46
N LEU A 11 -31.09 6.57 17.33
CA LEU A 11 -30.00 5.67 16.92
C LEU A 11 -30.46 4.63 15.90
N LEU A 12 -31.65 4.05 16.09
CA LEU A 12 -32.24 3.11 15.14
C LEU A 12 -32.59 3.77 13.81
N ALA A 13 -33.13 4.99 13.84
CA ALA A 13 -33.41 5.76 12.63
C ALA A 13 -32.12 6.10 11.86
N ALA A 14 -31.05 6.49 12.57
CA ALA A 14 -29.75 6.78 11.96
C ALA A 14 -29.13 5.52 11.32
N ALA A 15 -29.13 4.38 12.03
CA ALA A 15 -28.66 3.11 11.49
C ALA A 15 -29.52 2.67 10.29
N GLY A 16 -30.84 2.81 10.39
CA GLY A 16 -31.79 2.53 9.32
C GLY A 16 -31.54 3.38 8.08
N LEU A 17 -31.21 4.66 8.25
CA LEU A 17 -30.86 5.57 7.16
C LEU A 17 -29.58 5.11 6.42
N VAL A 18 -28.55 4.69 7.17
CA VAL A 18 -27.31 4.14 6.58
C VAL A 18 -27.62 2.89 5.77
N VAL A 19 -28.40 1.96 6.32
CA VAL A 19 -28.82 0.74 5.60
C VAL A 19 -29.63 1.09 4.36
N PHE A 20 -30.56 2.03 4.47
CA PHE A 20 -31.38 2.49 3.34
C PHE A 20 -30.50 3.06 2.23
N MET A 21 -29.53 3.92 2.55
CA MET A 21 -28.59 4.47 1.56
C MET A 21 -27.67 3.43 0.93
N LEU A 22 -27.41 2.29 1.58
CA LEU A 22 -26.65 1.20 0.98
C LEU A 22 -27.53 0.27 0.12
N VAL A 23 -28.77 0.03 0.53
CA VAL A 23 -29.68 -0.94 -0.11
C VAL A 23 -30.35 -0.34 -1.35
N VAL A 24 -30.80 0.91 -1.30
CA VAL A 24 -31.51 1.55 -2.43
C VAL A 24 -30.65 1.61 -3.68
N PRO A 25 -29.39 2.12 -3.67
CA PRO A 25 -28.53 2.10 -4.85
C PRO A 25 -28.15 0.68 -5.29
N ARG A 26 -28.10 -0.29 -4.38
CA ARG A 26 -27.82 -1.69 -4.72
C ARG A 26 -28.99 -2.39 -5.42
N LEU A 27 -30.22 -1.97 -5.14
CA LEU A 27 -31.44 -2.49 -5.78
C LEU A 27 -31.72 -1.78 -7.12
N LEU A 28 -31.59 -0.45 -7.17
CA LEU A 28 -31.82 0.34 -8.38
C LEU A 28 -30.61 0.40 -9.33
N GLY A 29 -29.39 0.15 -8.83
CA GLY A 29 -28.16 0.22 -9.61
C GLY A 29 -27.88 -1.04 -10.42
N GLY A 30 -27.39 -0.86 -11.64
CA GLY A 30 -26.95 -1.96 -12.50
C GLY A 30 -25.73 -2.68 -11.93
N ARG A 31 -25.86 -3.99 -11.68
CA ARG A 31 -24.73 -4.84 -11.28
C ARG A 31 -23.89 -5.18 -12.52
N SER A 32 -22.67 -4.64 -12.60
CA SER A 32 -21.68 -5.05 -13.60
C SER A 32 -20.67 -5.99 -12.94
N SER A 33 -20.66 -7.25 -13.38
CA SER A 33 -19.70 -8.27 -12.92
C SER A 33 -18.73 -8.57 -14.05
N GLY A 34 -17.56 -7.93 -14.02
CA GLY A 34 -16.45 -8.23 -14.93
C GLY A 34 -15.22 -8.63 -14.11
N SER A 35 -14.48 -9.65 -14.56
CA SER A 35 -13.25 -10.11 -13.89
C SER A 35 -12.25 -8.97 -13.69
N GLN A 36 -12.12 -8.06 -14.66
CA GLN A 36 -11.25 -6.89 -14.59
C GLN A 36 -11.66 -5.86 -13.51
N LYS A 37 -12.93 -5.83 -13.09
CA LYS A 37 -13.39 -4.96 -11.98
C LYS A 37 -13.05 -5.54 -10.60
N GLN A 38 -12.71 -6.83 -10.53
CA GLN A 38 -12.35 -7.52 -9.29
C GLN A 38 -10.83 -7.56 -9.06
N GLU A 39 -10.05 -7.09 -10.04
CA GLU A 39 -8.60 -6.96 -9.92
C GLU A 39 -8.22 -5.73 -9.10
N THR A 40 -7.12 -5.83 -8.35
CA THR A 40 -6.60 -4.70 -7.56
C THR A 40 -5.98 -3.67 -8.50
N PHE A 41 -6.30 -2.40 -8.28
CA PHE A 41 -5.74 -1.31 -9.08
C PHE A 41 -4.25 -1.09 -8.75
N GLU A 42 -3.36 -1.34 -9.72
CA GLU A 42 -1.92 -1.10 -9.61
C GLU A 42 -1.40 -0.16 -10.72
N ALA A 43 -1.99 1.03 -10.87
CA ALA A 43 -1.50 2.07 -11.79
C ALA A 43 -1.24 1.61 -13.24
N GLY A 44 -2.03 0.65 -13.73
CA GLY A 44 -1.95 0.12 -15.10
C GLY A 44 -0.99 -1.05 -15.29
N VAL A 45 -0.37 -1.59 -14.23
CA VAL A 45 0.43 -2.82 -14.29
C VAL A 45 -0.28 -3.99 -13.61
N VAL A 46 0.08 -5.22 -14.01
CA VAL A 46 -0.43 -6.45 -13.38
C VAL A 46 0.21 -6.60 -12.01
N SER A 47 -0.60 -6.95 -11.01
CA SER A 47 -0.13 -7.11 -9.64
C SER A 47 1.01 -8.10 -9.56
N ALA A 48 2.20 -7.61 -9.22
CA ALA A 48 3.42 -8.39 -9.19
C ALA A 48 4.13 -8.24 -7.83
N GLY A 49 3.98 -9.24 -6.98
CA GLY A 49 4.69 -9.29 -5.70
C GLY A 49 3.91 -9.99 -4.60
N SER A 50 4.49 -9.97 -3.40
CA SER A 50 3.80 -10.42 -2.20
C SER A 50 3.18 -9.21 -1.50
N ALA A 51 1.91 -9.31 -1.10
CA ALA A 51 1.21 -8.29 -0.30
C ALA A 51 1.77 -8.12 1.14
N ARG A 52 2.86 -8.82 1.48
CA ARG A 52 3.51 -8.72 2.80
C ARG A 52 4.45 -7.53 2.86
N ILE A 53 3.90 -6.39 3.26
CA ILE A 53 4.72 -5.23 3.65
C ILE A 53 5.34 -5.45 5.04
N ARG A 54 6.60 -5.03 5.19
CA ARG A 54 7.27 -5.01 6.50
C ARG A 54 6.76 -3.81 7.30
N LEU A 55 5.75 -4.04 8.14
CA LEU A 55 5.29 -3.02 9.09
C LEU A 55 6.38 -2.75 10.13
N SER A 56 6.69 -1.48 10.36
CA SER A 56 7.65 -1.06 11.38
C SER A 56 7.07 -1.29 12.78
N ALA A 57 7.90 -1.74 13.73
CA ALA A 57 7.52 -1.86 15.14
C ALA A 57 6.97 -0.56 15.76
N LYS A 58 7.29 0.60 15.15
CA LYS A 58 6.78 1.91 15.57
C LYS A 58 5.25 1.99 15.60
N PHE A 59 4.54 1.33 14.68
CA PHE A 59 3.08 1.33 14.66
C PHE A 59 2.50 0.61 15.88
N TYR A 60 3.18 -0.44 16.35
CA TYR A 60 2.77 -1.19 17.53
C TYR A 60 2.99 -0.41 18.82
N LEU A 61 4.10 0.33 18.93
CA LEU A 61 4.36 1.20 20.07
C LEU A 61 3.27 2.26 20.24
N VAL A 62 2.89 2.94 19.15
CA VAL A 62 1.78 3.91 19.17
C VAL A 62 0.46 3.27 19.57
N ALA A 63 0.18 2.04 19.11
CA ALA A 63 -1.05 1.33 19.45
C ALA A 63 -1.12 0.94 20.94
N ILE A 64 -0.04 0.39 21.52
CA ILE A 64 -0.01 0.09 22.96
C ILE A 64 -0.14 1.37 23.77
N PHE A 65 0.60 2.41 23.41
CA PHE A 65 0.54 3.69 24.12
C PHE A 65 -0.87 4.28 24.11
N PHE A 66 -1.57 4.22 22.96
CA PHE A 66 -2.96 4.65 22.87
C PHE A 66 -3.87 3.87 23.83
N VAL A 67 -3.72 2.55 23.93
CA VAL A 67 -4.52 1.73 24.86
C VAL A 67 -4.22 2.09 26.32
N ILE A 68 -2.96 2.31 26.68
CA ILE A 68 -2.59 2.69 28.04
C ILE A 68 -3.16 4.07 28.37
N PHE A 69 -2.97 5.05 27.49
CA PHE A 69 -3.48 6.42 27.68
C PHE A 69 -5.01 6.46 27.76
N ASP A 70 -5.71 5.63 26.98
CA ASP A 70 -7.18 5.51 27.05
C ASP A 70 -7.66 4.93 28.40
N LEU A 71 -6.95 3.92 28.93
CA LEU A 71 -7.21 3.41 30.27
C LEU A 71 -6.95 4.45 31.37
N GLU A 72 -5.91 5.27 31.22
CA GLU A 72 -5.61 6.35 32.15
C GLU A 72 -6.68 7.44 32.12
N ALA A 73 -7.18 7.80 30.93
CA ALA A 73 -8.29 8.72 30.77
C ALA A 73 -9.58 8.18 31.42
N LEU A 74 -9.83 6.87 31.34
CA LEU A 74 -10.95 6.23 32.03
C LEU A 74 -10.84 6.39 33.56
N PHE A 75 -9.64 6.22 34.15
CA PHE A 75 -9.43 6.44 35.58
C PHE A 75 -9.66 7.90 35.97
N LEU A 76 -9.17 8.85 35.15
CA LEU A 76 -9.43 10.27 35.37
C LEU A 76 -10.90 10.63 35.23
N TYR A 77 -11.64 9.98 34.32
CA TYR A 77 -13.07 10.15 34.19
C TYR A 77 -13.82 9.65 35.43
N ALA A 78 -13.49 8.45 35.93
CA ALA A 78 -14.09 7.91 37.16
C ALA A 78 -13.84 8.84 38.37
N TYR A 79 -12.63 9.38 38.48
CA TYR A 79 -12.31 10.41 39.46
C TYR A 79 -13.11 11.71 39.23
N ALA A 80 -13.21 12.21 37.99
CA ALA A 80 -13.92 13.44 37.66
C ALA A 80 -15.41 13.38 38.03
N VAL A 81 -16.04 12.21 37.86
CA VAL A 81 -17.45 11.98 38.24
C VAL A 81 -17.64 12.00 39.76
N SER A 82 -16.63 11.61 40.54
CA SER A 82 -16.68 11.50 42.01
C SER A 82 -15.87 12.57 42.75
N VAL A 83 -15.53 13.67 42.07
CA VAL A 83 -14.61 14.68 42.61
C VAL A 83 -15.13 15.35 43.89
N ARG A 84 -16.45 15.42 44.07
CA ARG A 84 -17.08 16.07 45.24
C ARG A 84 -17.02 15.20 46.47
N GLU A 85 -17.02 13.88 46.29
CA GLU A 85 -17.09 12.87 47.35
C GLU A 85 -15.69 12.56 47.92
N VAL A 86 -14.65 12.59 47.08
CA VAL A 86 -13.29 12.19 47.46
C VAL A 86 -12.47 13.33 48.11
N SER A 87 -13.01 14.56 48.12
CA SER A 87 -12.44 15.72 48.81
C SER A 87 -10.95 15.97 48.45
N TRP A 88 -10.19 16.65 49.30
CA TRP A 88 -8.78 17.01 49.05
C TRP A 88 -7.86 15.80 48.84
N TYR A 89 -8.16 14.67 49.46
CA TYR A 89 -7.36 13.44 49.31
C TYR A 89 -7.42 12.92 47.87
N GLY A 90 -8.61 12.92 47.26
CA GLY A 90 -8.79 12.54 45.86
C GLY A 90 -8.05 13.46 44.90
N PHE A 91 -8.04 14.76 45.21
CA PHE A 91 -7.31 15.75 44.41
C PHE A 91 -5.80 15.50 44.40
N VAL A 92 -5.19 15.22 45.55
CA VAL A 92 -3.76 14.91 45.63
C VAL A 92 -3.45 13.59 44.92
N ALA A 93 -4.28 12.56 45.11
CA ALA A 93 -4.11 11.27 44.44
C ALA A 93 -4.20 11.39 42.91
N ALA A 94 -5.19 12.13 42.39
CA ALA A 94 -5.33 12.41 40.97
C ALA A 94 -4.17 13.25 40.42
N GLY A 95 -3.68 14.24 41.20
CA GLY A 95 -2.52 15.04 40.83
C GLY A 95 -1.25 14.20 40.69
N ILE A 96 -0.99 13.28 41.64
CA ILE A 96 0.14 12.34 41.55
C ILE A 96 -0.02 11.41 40.35
N PHE A 97 -1.24 10.91 40.12
CA PHE A 97 -1.54 10.06 38.96
C PHE A 97 -1.20 10.78 37.66
N ILE A 98 -1.71 12.00 37.45
CA ILE A 98 -1.41 12.83 36.27
C ILE A 98 0.09 13.10 36.14
N ALA A 99 0.81 13.37 37.23
CA ALA A 99 2.25 13.59 37.18
C ALA A 99 3.00 12.35 36.67
N ILE A 100 2.59 11.14 37.07
CA ILE A 100 3.17 9.90 36.57
C ILE A 100 2.90 9.74 35.06
N LEU A 101 1.67 10.03 34.61
CA LEU A 101 1.33 10.00 33.16
C LEU A 101 2.20 10.96 32.37
N PHE A 102 2.39 12.16 32.90
CA PHE A 102 3.19 13.21 32.27
C PHE A 102 4.65 12.77 32.11
N VAL A 103 5.22 12.10 33.11
CA VAL A 103 6.58 11.54 33.02
C VAL A 103 6.64 10.42 31.97
N GLY A 104 5.64 9.53 31.91
CA GLY A 104 5.55 8.49 30.88
C GLY A 104 5.50 9.07 29.47
N LEU A 105 4.69 10.12 29.27
CA LEU A 105 4.58 10.83 28.00
C LEU A 105 5.92 11.48 27.59
N LEU A 106 6.59 12.16 28.53
CA LEU A 106 7.90 12.77 28.26
C LEU A 106 8.96 11.72 27.89
N TYR A 107 8.93 10.56 28.54
CA TYR A 107 9.83 9.45 28.23
C TYR A 107 9.63 8.93 26.80
N GLU A 108 8.38 8.71 26.37
CA GLU A 108 8.09 8.27 25.01
C GLU A 108 8.46 9.30 23.94
N MET A 109 8.23 10.59 24.23
CA MET A 109 8.67 11.67 23.35
C MET A 109 10.19 11.66 23.15
N LYS A 110 10.95 11.37 24.21
CA LYS A 110 12.41 11.22 24.13
C LYS A 110 12.84 9.95 23.39
N LEU A 111 12.08 8.86 23.52
CA LEU A 111 12.34 7.60 22.82
C LEU A 111 12.12 7.72 21.30
N GLY A 112 11.48 8.79 20.84
CA GLY A 112 11.31 9.07 19.42
C GLY A 112 10.26 8.19 18.76
N ALA A 113 9.31 7.65 19.54
CA ALA A 113 8.16 6.89 19.03
C ALA A 113 7.35 7.70 18.00
N MET A 114 7.34 9.02 18.16
CA MET A 114 6.64 9.97 17.27
C MET A 114 7.46 10.43 16.06
N ASN A 115 8.70 9.95 15.88
CA ASN A 115 9.50 10.33 14.73
C ASN A 115 9.21 9.41 13.54
N TRP A 116 8.31 9.87 12.67
CA TRP A 116 7.83 9.15 11.48
C TRP A 116 8.76 9.24 10.27
N ALA A 117 9.72 10.16 10.27
CA ALA A 117 10.70 10.22 9.20
C ALA A 117 11.69 9.06 9.37
N PRO A 118 11.85 8.17 8.38
CA PRO A 118 13.09 7.43 8.25
C PRO A 118 14.15 8.51 8.03
N ALA A 119 14.96 8.78 9.06
CA ALA A 119 16.21 9.49 8.83
C ALA A 119 17.01 8.57 7.91
N ASP A 120 16.97 8.85 6.61
CA ASP A 120 17.84 8.18 5.65
C ASP A 120 19.26 8.54 6.06
N LYS A 121 19.89 7.64 6.83
CA LYS A 121 21.29 7.80 7.23
C LYS A 121 22.22 7.60 6.03
N ARG A 122 21.71 7.21 4.85
CA ARG A 122 22.52 7.11 3.64
C ARG A 122 22.79 8.53 3.16
N GLY A 123 24.07 8.82 2.93
CA GLY A 123 24.46 10.04 2.25
C GLY A 123 23.72 10.13 0.91
N ARG A 124 22.95 11.21 0.73
CA ARG A 124 22.26 11.49 -0.52
C ARG A 124 23.32 11.55 -1.61
N LYS A 125 23.29 10.65 -2.60
CA LYS A 125 24.20 10.75 -3.74
C LYS A 125 24.04 12.15 -4.36
N PRO A 126 25.14 12.85 -4.70
CA PRO A 126 25.04 14.17 -5.30
C PRO A 126 24.18 14.07 -6.56
N ARG A 127 23.19 14.95 -6.66
CA ARG A 127 22.35 15.04 -7.84
C ARG A 127 23.25 15.43 -9.00
N ILE A 128 23.23 14.68 -10.09
CA ILE A 128 23.95 15.05 -11.30
C ILE A 128 23.24 16.29 -11.84
N LEU A 129 23.85 17.46 -11.59
CA LEU A 129 23.34 18.78 -12.00
C LEU A 129 23.86 19.15 -13.40
N SER A 130 24.97 18.55 -13.82
CA SER A 130 25.58 18.75 -15.12
C SER A 130 25.25 17.58 -16.05
N ARG A 131 24.82 17.92 -17.27
CA ARG A 131 24.64 16.96 -18.35
C ARG A 131 25.97 16.26 -18.66
N PRO A 132 26.04 14.92 -18.71
CA PRO A 132 27.22 14.20 -19.18
C PRO A 132 27.58 14.63 -20.61
N ALA A 133 28.87 14.74 -20.92
CA ALA A 133 29.35 15.26 -22.21
C ALA A 133 28.93 14.39 -23.42
N ASP A 134 28.62 13.13 -23.16
CA ASP A 134 28.18 12.09 -24.09
C ASP A 134 26.64 11.94 -24.13
N PHE A 135 25.90 12.69 -23.33
CA PHE A 135 24.44 12.64 -23.33
C PHE A 135 23.93 13.43 -24.54
N ASP A 136 23.27 12.76 -25.49
CA ASP A 136 22.48 13.38 -26.56
C ASP A 136 20.99 13.07 -26.33
N LEU A 137 20.14 14.10 -26.35
CA LEU A 137 18.70 13.90 -26.15
C LEU A 137 18.05 13.43 -27.44
N ALA A 138 18.57 13.87 -28.58
CA ALA A 138 18.04 13.53 -29.89
C ALA A 138 18.13 12.01 -30.12
N SER A 139 19.23 11.38 -29.69
CA SER A 139 19.41 9.93 -29.81
C SER A 139 18.48 9.12 -28.90
N ILE A 140 18.03 9.66 -27.76
CA ILE A 140 17.11 8.98 -26.82
C ILE A 140 15.66 9.11 -27.32
N THR A 141 15.31 10.22 -27.95
CA THR A 141 13.95 10.46 -28.48
C THR A 141 13.77 10.02 -29.93
N ALA A 142 14.84 9.62 -30.62
CA ALA A 142 14.81 9.14 -31.99
C ALA A 142 14.19 7.74 -32.05
N PHE A 143 12.86 7.68 -31.96
CA PHE A 143 12.10 6.48 -32.25
C PHE A 143 12.00 6.31 -33.76
N THR A 144 12.83 5.42 -34.32
CA THR A 144 12.89 5.23 -35.77
C THR A 144 12.29 3.87 -36.17
N THR A 145 12.48 2.82 -35.36
CA THR A 145 12.06 1.45 -35.69
C THR A 145 11.31 0.77 -34.53
N ILE A 146 10.45 -0.21 -34.82
CA ILE A 146 9.70 -0.99 -33.81
C ILE A 146 10.64 -1.80 -32.90
N ASP A 147 11.79 -2.25 -33.40
CA ASP A 147 12.79 -2.99 -32.63
C ASP A 147 13.41 -2.19 -31.47
N ASP A 148 13.39 -0.84 -31.58
CA ASP A 148 13.86 0.09 -30.54
C ASP A 148 12.91 0.14 -29.32
N LEU A 149 11.67 -0.37 -29.43
CA LEU A 149 10.78 -0.54 -28.26
C LEU A 149 11.23 -1.67 -27.34
N HIS A 150 11.98 -2.64 -27.87
CA HIS A 150 12.33 -3.86 -27.14
C HIS A 150 13.77 -3.86 -26.60
N THR A 151 14.62 -2.98 -27.11
CA THR A 151 16.03 -2.89 -26.71
C THR A 151 16.43 -1.45 -26.40
N ASP A 152 16.96 -1.23 -25.20
CA ASP A 152 17.57 0.06 -24.82
C ASP A 152 18.79 0.30 -25.72
N PRO A 153 19.04 1.53 -26.23
CA PRO A 153 20.27 1.88 -26.95
C PRO A 153 21.57 1.54 -26.21
N THR A 154 21.53 1.32 -24.89
CA THR A 154 22.65 0.80 -24.10
C THR A 154 22.92 -0.72 -24.27
N GLY A 155 22.15 -1.41 -25.13
CA GLY A 155 22.22 -2.87 -25.32
C GLY A 155 21.70 -3.68 -24.13
N LYS A 156 21.02 -3.03 -23.18
CA LYS A 156 20.49 -3.66 -21.97
C LYS A 156 19.01 -3.89 -22.14
N VAL A 157 18.55 -5.12 -21.95
CA VAL A 157 17.11 -5.40 -21.92
C VAL A 157 16.51 -4.63 -20.74
N PRO A 158 15.46 -3.81 -20.95
CA PRO A 158 14.85 -3.03 -19.87
C PRO A 158 14.41 -3.98 -18.75
N ALA A 159 14.54 -3.54 -17.49
CA ALA A 159 14.29 -4.37 -16.31
C ALA A 159 12.87 -5.02 -16.31
N GLN A 160 11.94 -4.49 -17.09
CA GLN A 160 10.60 -5.05 -17.31
C GLN A 160 10.61 -6.37 -18.12
N SER A 161 11.48 -6.53 -19.13
CA SER A 161 11.64 -7.82 -19.84
C SER A 161 12.58 -8.77 -19.10
N SER A 162 13.40 -8.24 -18.19
CA SER A 162 14.19 -9.02 -17.23
C SER A 162 13.34 -9.61 -16.09
N GLY A 163 12.03 -9.37 -16.10
CA GLY A 163 11.06 -9.95 -15.18
C GLY A 163 10.82 -11.42 -15.47
N LYS A 164 11.62 -12.30 -14.83
CA LYS A 164 11.58 -13.78 -14.86
C LYS A 164 12.12 -14.42 -16.14
N ILE A 165 13.44 -14.49 -16.27
CA ILE A 165 14.05 -15.61 -17.01
C ILE A 165 14.85 -16.45 -16.00
N PHE A 166 14.12 -17.44 -15.49
CA PHE A 166 14.48 -18.74 -14.93
C PHE A 166 15.89 -19.04 -14.42
N ALA A 167 15.88 -19.70 -13.28
CA ALA A 167 17.01 -20.19 -12.53
C ALA A 167 17.67 -21.40 -13.23
N GLY A 168 18.61 -21.12 -14.12
CA GLY A 168 19.58 -22.11 -14.59
C GLY A 168 19.93 -21.99 -16.07
N ARG A 169 21.16 -22.38 -16.40
CA ARG A 169 21.71 -22.25 -17.75
C ARG A 169 21.09 -23.27 -18.74
N LYS A 170 20.41 -24.33 -18.25
CA LYS A 170 19.84 -25.42 -19.08
C LYS A 170 18.40 -25.14 -19.51
N ASP A 171 17.60 -24.62 -18.60
CA ASP A 171 16.24 -24.14 -18.78
C ASP A 171 16.18 -22.93 -19.73
N LEU A 172 17.16 -22.03 -19.65
CA LEU A 172 17.31 -20.91 -20.60
C LEU A 172 17.50 -21.37 -22.05
N GLN A 173 18.32 -22.40 -22.28
CA GLN A 173 18.56 -22.90 -23.64
C GLN A 173 17.31 -23.58 -24.21
N ALA A 174 16.60 -24.35 -23.38
CA ALA A 174 15.35 -25.00 -23.78
C ALA A 174 14.24 -23.98 -24.09
N VAL A 175 14.13 -22.90 -23.30
CA VAL A 175 13.18 -21.82 -23.56
C VAL A 175 13.54 -21.05 -24.83
N LEU A 176 14.82 -20.72 -25.03
CA LEU A 176 15.27 -20.03 -26.24
C LEU A 176 15.09 -20.86 -27.51
N GLU A 177 15.24 -22.18 -27.43
CA GLU A 177 15.02 -23.08 -28.56
C GLU A 177 13.52 -23.18 -28.89
N LYS A 178 12.67 -23.23 -27.87
CA LYS A 178 11.21 -23.20 -28.02
C LYS A 178 10.71 -21.86 -28.62
N ASP A 179 11.17 -20.73 -28.09
CA ASP A 179 10.81 -19.41 -28.61
C ASP A 179 11.25 -19.25 -30.07
N LYS A 180 12.42 -19.77 -30.45
CA LYS A 180 12.87 -19.78 -31.86
C LYS A 180 11.95 -20.60 -32.76
N THR A 181 11.45 -21.74 -32.28
CA THR A 181 10.49 -22.54 -33.07
C THR A 181 9.14 -21.85 -33.21
N ASP A 182 8.67 -21.18 -32.16
CA ASP A 182 7.40 -20.45 -32.18
C ASP A 182 7.49 -19.21 -33.09
N MET A 183 8.62 -18.49 -33.07
CA MET A 183 8.88 -17.36 -33.97
C MET A 183 8.96 -17.79 -35.44
N ALA A 184 9.67 -18.89 -35.74
CA ALA A 184 9.73 -19.42 -37.11
C ALA A 184 8.34 -19.82 -37.63
N ASN A 185 7.48 -20.29 -36.73
CA ASN A 185 6.11 -20.65 -37.05
C ASN A 185 5.24 -19.42 -37.34
N ILE A 186 5.38 -18.35 -36.54
CA ILE A 186 4.70 -17.07 -36.77
C ILE A 186 5.14 -16.45 -38.11
N ASP A 187 6.44 -16.48 -38.43
CA ASP A 187 6.95 -15.98 -39.70
C ASP A 187 6.40 -16.76 -40.89
N HIS A 188 6.30 -18.09 -40.77
CA HIS A 188 5.67 -18.91 -41.79
C HIS A 188 4.19 -18.53 -41.99
N ILE A 189 3.44 -18.29 -40.91
CA ILE A 189 2.03 -17.85 -40.99
C ILE A 189 1.92 -16.47 -41.65
N ASN A 190 2.81 -15.53 -41.31
CA ASN A 190 2.81 -14.19 -41.89
C ASN A 190 3.18 -14.18 -43.38
N GLN A 191 4.08 -15.07 -43.81
CA GLN A 191 4.50 -15.16 -45.21
C GLN A 191 3.53 -15.96 -46.09
N THR A 192 2.89 -17.00 -45.54
CA THR A 192 2.05 -17.92 -46.32
C THR A 192 0.55 -17.77 -46.07
N GLY A 193 0.16 -17.03 -45.02
CA GLY A 193 -1.24 -16.88 -44.60
C GLY A 193 -1.89 -18.15 -44.05
N ARG A 194 -1.12 -19.24 -43.88
CA ARG A 194 -1.64 -20.55 -43.49
C ARG A 194 -1.22 -20.90 -42.06
N VAL A 195 -2.20 -21.03 -41.17
CA VAL A 195 -1.99 -21.44 -39.77
C VAL A 195 -1.48 -22.88 -39.72
N THR A 196 -0.36 -23.12 -39.04
CA THR A 196 0.17 -24.47 -38.82
C THR A 196 -0.52 -25.11 -37.61
N THR A 197 -0.50 -26.44 -37.53
CA THR A 197 -1.16 -27.21 -36.47
C THR A 197 -0.35 -27.32 -35.17
N GLN A 198 0.79 -26.61 -35.06
CA GLN A 198 1.57 -26.64 -33.83
C GLN A 198 0.91 -25.78 -32.75
N LYS A 199 0.73 -26.37 -31.56
CA LYS A 199 0.19 -25.68 -30.39
C LYS A 199 1.25 -24.77 -29.77
N PHE A 200 0.89 -23.51 -29.58
CA PHE A 200 1.61 -22.56 -28.73
C PHE A 200 1.21 -22.85 -27.27
N ASP A 201 1.90 -23.79 -26.63
CA ASP A 201 1.73 -24.08 -25.20
C ASP A 201 2.71 -23.27 -24.36
#